data_AF-A0A382H1X8-F1
#
_entry.id   AF-A0A382H1X8-F1
#
_cell.length_a   1.000
_cell.length_b   1.000
_cell.length_c   1.000
_cell.angle_alpha   90.00
_cell.angle_beta   90.00
_cell.angle_gamma   90.00
#
_symmetry.space_group_name_H-M   'P 1'
#
loop_
_entity.id
_entity.type
_entity.pdbx_description
1 polymer ?
#
loop_
_entity_poly.entity_id
_entity_poly.type
_entity_poly.pdbx_seq_one_letter_code
_entity_poly.pdbx_strand_id
1 'polypeptide(L)'
;VPVVPPDTRSRAALGLSVAAARGRFMLQVCKECSAIQYPPRDACSSCLSVGLDWQVVSSRGRLVAETVVRTSTHVYFRERAPWRVGTVQLDCGPSMICHVHGDCVPQGNVHIINRLDKSGHGVLFAVPEKEMPAMEDDPQLRELTCSPKFRRILITDARSESGLALAKAFSGADAAIVFAGEAESWRHWPERENLQRLDNVELVPLDVSDTQSVEELCGEIGGKVDILVNNARFVRPGGVIDGGDLIFAQ
;
A
#
# COMPACT_ATOMS: atom_id res chain seq x y z
N VAL A 1 12.42 -9.94 14.51
CA VAL A 1 11.00 -9.78 14.12
C VAL A 1 10.80 -8.34 13.70
N PRO A 2 10.15 -8.04 12.56
CA PRO A 2 9.86 -6.69 12.15
C PRO A 2 9.08 -5.97 13.26
N VAL A 3 9.52 -4.77 13.66
CA VAL A 3 8.76 -3.95 14.61
C VAL A 3 7.56 -3.37 13.85
N VAL A 4 6.36 -3.53 14.41
CA VAL A 4 5.10 -3.08 13.80
C VAL A 4 4.42 -2.02 14.69
N PRO A 5 3.59 -1.13 14.13
CA PRO A 5 2.83 -0.16 14.92
C PRO A 5 1.77 -0.85 15.82
N PRO A 6 1.24 -0.14 16.83
CA PRO A 6 0.23 -0.67 17.74
C PRO A 6 -0.99 -1.23 17.01
N ASP A 7 -1.40 -2.44 17.37
CA ASP A 7 -2.39 -3.22 16.65
C ASP A 7 -3.84 -3.01 17.13
N THR A 8 -4.04 -2.60 18.38
CA THR A 8 -5.38 -2.47 18.95
C THR A 8 -6.20 -1.39 18.23
N ARG A 9 -7.33 -1.78 17.66
CA ARG A 9 -8.31 -0.88 17.01
C ARG A 9 -9.72 -1.25 17.45
N SER A 10 -10.61 -0.25 17.46
CA SER A 10 -12.04 -0.51 17.64
C SER A 10 -12.61 -1.18 16.38
N ARG A 11 -13.71 -1.91 16.54
CA ARG A 11 -14.41 -2.53 15.40
C ARG A 11 -14.82 -1.49 14.35
N ALA A 12 -15.29 -0.32 14.80
CA ALA A 12 -15.64 0.79 13.90
C ALA A 12 -14.42 1.26 13.08
N ALA A 13 -13.22 1.29 13.66
CA ALA A 13 -12.01 1.73 12.95
C ALA A 13 -11.58 0.80 11.81
N LEU A 14 -12.02 -0.47 11.78
CA LEU A 14 -11.77 -1.38 10.65
C LEU A 14 -12.29 -0.85 9.32
N GLY A 15 -13.32 -0.01 9.33
CA GLY A 15 -13.82 0.64 8.12
C GLY A 15 -12.79 1.57 7.46
N LEU A 16 -11.90 2.20 8.25
CA LEU A 16 -10.77 2.96 7.70
C LEU A 16 -9.79 2.02 6.99
N SER A 17 -9.49 0.85 7.56
CA SER A 17 -8.61 -0.14 6.92
C SER A 17 -9.20 -0.68 5.62
N VAL A 18 -10.51 -0.99 5.60
CA VAL A 18 -11.21 -1.43 4.39
C VAL A 18 -11.18 -0.34 3.30
N ALA A 19 -11.37 0.92 3.68
CA ALA A 19 -11.27 2.04 2.76
C ALA A 19 -9.84 2.20 2.19
N ALA A 20 -8.83 2.10 3.05
CA ALA A 20 -7.41 2.16 2.67
C ALA A 20 -7.03 1.05 1.69
N ALA A 21 -7.43 -0.20 1.97
CA ALA A 21 -7.19 -1.36 1.13
C ALA A 21 -7.80 -1.20 -0.28
N ARG A 22 -8.89 -0.45 -0.39
CA ARG A 22 -9.55 -0.13 -1.67
C ARG A 22 -8.97 1.12 -2.35
N GLY A 23 -7.96 1.76 -1.77
CA GLY A 23 -7.40 3.02 -2.26
C GLY A 23 -8.38 4.20 -2.17
N ARG A 24 -9.37 4.14 -1.26
CA ARG A 24 -10.42 5.16 -1.13
C ARG A 24 -10.31 5.92 0.19
N PHE A 25 -10.66 7.20 0.16
CA PHE A 25 -10.94 7.98 1.36
C PHE A 25 -12.43 7.91 1.66
N MET A 26 -12.78 7.28 2.77
CA MET A 26 -14.17 7.10 3.21
C MET A 26 -14.28 7.43 4.69
N LEU A 27 -15.42 8.01 5.07
CA LEU A 27 -15.80 8.24 6.48
C LEU A 27 -17.23 7.74 6.70
N GLN A 28 -17.60 7.61 7.98
CA GLN A 28 -18.97 7.30 8.36
C GLN A 28 -19.87 8.53 8.13
N VAL A 29 -21.01 8.33 7.50
CA VAL A 29 -22.05 9.33 7.25
C VAL A 29 -23.35 8.84 7.85
N CYS A 30 -23.96 9.66 8.71
CA CYS A 30 -25.22 9.32 9.34
C CYS A 30 -26.38 9.31 8.34
N LYS A 31 -27.18 8.23 8.32
CA LYS A 31 -28.38 8.10 7.48
C LYS A 31 -29.48 9.11 7.82
N GLU A 32 -29.56 9.54 9.07
CA GLU A 32 -30.65 10.40 9.54
C GLU A 32 -30.31 11.88 9.38
N CYS A 33 -29.14 12.32 9.83
CA CYS A 33 -28.77 13.73 9.85
C CYS A 33 -27.65 14.10 8.86
N SER A 34 -27.14 13.14 8.08
CA SER A 34 -26.02 13.32 7.14
C SER A 34 -24.70 13.82 7.74
N ALA A 35 -24.59 13.89 9.08
CA ALA A 35 -23.35 14.30 9.73
C ALA A 35 -22.23 13.29 9.47
N ILE A 36 -21.10 13.79 8.99
CA ILE A 36 -19.88 13.01 8.74
C ILE A 36 -19.13 12.83 10.07
N GLN A 37 -18.74 11.60 10.37
CA GLN A 37 -18.14 11.23 11.64
C GLN A 37 -16.63 10.99 11.49
N TYR A 38 -15.88 11.62 12.39
CA TYR A 38 -14.51 11.26 12.71
C TYR A 38 -14.23 11.60 14.20
N PRO A 39 -13.47 10.76 14.94
CA PRO A 39 -13.08 9.39 14.60
C PRO A 39 -14.29 8.47 14.36
N PRO A 40 -14.11 7.25 13.83
CA PRO A 40 -15.19 6.28 13.67
C PRO A 40 -15.89 5.95 14.99
N ARG A 41 -17.21 5.84 14.98
CA ARG A 41 -18.09 5.68 16.14
C ARG A 41 -19.15 4.61 15.89
N ASP A 42 -19.76 4.13 16.98
CA ASP A 42 -20.91 3.22 16.93
C ASP A 42 -22.26 3.96 16.87
N ALA A 43 -22.27 5.27 17.20
CA ALA A 43 -23.44 6.14 17.12
C ALA A 43 -23.02 7.56 16.66
N CYS A 44 -23.93 8.23 15.95
CA CYS A 44 -23.73 9.59 15.45
C CYS A 44 -23.55 10.59 16.59
N SER A 45 -22.52 11.43 16.52
CA SER A 45 -22.28 12.48 17.52
C SER A 45 -23.34 13.60 17.53
N SER A 46 -24.13 13.73 16.47
CA SER A 46 -25.12 14.81 16.31
C SER A 46 -26.54 14.39 16.71
N CYS A 47 -26.98 13.19 16.33
CA CYS A 47 -28.37 12.73 16.55
C CYS A 47 -28.49 11.39 17.29
N LEU A 48 -27.37 10.77 17.69
CA LEU A 48 -27.30 9.46 18.37
C LEU A 48 -27.83 8.26 17.57
N SER A 49 -28.23 8.44 16.31
CA SER A 49 -28.54 7.33 15.40
C SER A 49 -27.36 6.39 15.24
N VAL A 50 -27.63 5.09 15.21
CA VAL A 50 -26.65 4.03 14.91
C VAL A 50 -26.52 3.76 13.40
N GLY A 51 -27.34 4.41 12.56
CA GLY A 51 -27.32 4.27 11.11
C GLY A 51 -26.13 5.02 10.48
N LEU A 52 -24.92 4.50 10.63
CA LEU A 52 -23.68 5.09 10.08
C LEU A 52 -23.16 4.27 8.90
N ASP A 53 -23.25 4.81 7.69
CA ASP A 53 -22.71 4.16 6.48
C ASP A 53 -21.33 4.70 6.11
N TRP A 54 -20.45 3.84 5.62
CA TRP A 54 -19.18 4.25 5.04
C TRP A 54 -19.38 4.77 3.62
N GLN A 55 -19.08 6.04 3.38
CA GLN A 55 -19.22 6.68 2.08
C GLN A 55 -17.93 7.40 1.67
N VAL A 56 -17.72 7.53 0.36
CA VAL A 56 -16.66 8.41 -0.16
C VAL A 56 -17.07 9.85 0.10
N VAL A 57 -16.19 10.60 0.75
CA VAL A 57 -16.40 12.01 1.08
C VAL A 57 -15.22 12.84 0.55
N SER A 58 -15.38 14.16 0.51
CA SER A 58 -14.26 15.04 0.14
C SER A 58 -13.08 14.84 1.10
N SER A 59 -11.89 14.63 0.54
CA SER A 59 -10.63 14.57 1.28
C SER A 59 -9.92 15.91 1.40
N ARG A 60 -10.52 16.99 0.89
CA ARG A 60 -9.96 18.34 1.00
C ARG A 60 -10.10 18.89 2.41
N GLY A 61 -9.07 19.60 2.84
CA GLY A 61 -9.12 20.36 4.08
C GLY A 61 -7.97 21.33 4.21
N ARG A 62 -7.86 21.92 5.40
CA ARG A 62 -6.83 22.87 5.77
C ARG A 62 -6.06 22.37 6.98
N LEU A 63 -4.72 22.45 6.93
CA LEU A 63 -3.86 22.10 8.06
C LEU A 63 -3.93 23.18 9.14
N VAL A 64 -4.68 22.93 10.22
CA VAL A 64 -4.95 23.94 11.26
C VAL A 64 -3.86 24.00 12.31
N ALA A 65 -3.27 22.87 12.65
CA ALA A 65 -2.20 22.78 13.62
C ALA A 65 -1.26 21.62 13.28
N GLU A 66 0.00 21.75 13.64
CA GLU A 66 0.99 20.69 13.44
C GLU A 66 2.04 20.67 14.54
N THR A 67 2.68 19.51 14.68
CA THR A 67 3.79 19.30 15.58
C THR A 67 4.70 18.19 15.06
N VAL A 68 5.90 18.12 15.61
CA VAL A 68 6.89 17.09 15.26
C VAL A 68 7.18 16.26 16.50
N VAL A 69 6.80 14.99 16.44
CA VAL A 69 7.14 13.99 17.45
C VAL A 69 8.59 13.58 17.24
N ARG A 70 9.49 14.14 18.06
CA ARG A 70 10.94 13.87 18.01
C ARG A 70 11.34 12.60 18.76
N THR A 71 10.54 12.16 19.71
CA THR A 71 10.85 10.99 20.55
C THR A 71 9.57 10.26 20.90
N SER A 72 9.61 8.93 20.83
CA SER A 72 8.51 8.04 21.21
C SER A 72 9.04 6.92 22.09
N THR A 73 8.23 6.45 23.04
CA THR A 73 8.51 5.26 23.84
C THR A 73 8.27 3.96 23.07
N HIS A 74 7.48 4.02 22.00
CA HIS A 74 7.18 2.87 21.17
C HIS A 74 8.28 2.66 20.11
N VAL A 75 8.85 1.46 20.08
CA VAL A 75 10.04 1.12 19.27
C VAL A 75 9.83 1.45 17.79
N TYR A 76 8.67 1.08 17.23
CA TYR A 76 8.33 1.35 15.82
C TYR A 76 8.53 2.82 15.44
N PHE A 77 7.94 3.73 16.22
CA PHE A 77 7.97 5.16 15.96
C PHE A 77 9.34 5.76 16.33
N ARG A 78 10.00 5.25 17.37
CA ARG A 78 11.32 5.72 17.80
C ARG A 78 12.38 5.52 16.73
N GLU A 79 12.40 4.38 16.07
CA GLU A 79 13.37 4.05 15.00
C GLU A 79 13.16 4.87 13.71
N ARG A 80 12.02 5.55 13.60
CA ARG A 80 11.58 6.29 12.40
C ARG A 80 11.30 7.76 12.70
N ALA A 81 11.71 8.23 13.88
CA ALA A 81 11.59 9.63 14.24
C ALA A 81 12.51 10.49 13.35
N PRO A 82 12.13 11.75 13.06
CA PRO A 82 10.94 12.45 13.55
C PRO A 82 9.67 12.17 12.75
N TRP A 83 8.51 12.20 13.42
CA TRP A 83 7.19 12.12 12.78
C TRP A 83 6.47 13.47 12.84
N ARG A 84 6.14 14.04 11.69
CA ARG A 84 5.29 15.23 11.56
C ARG A 84 3.82 14.80 11.57
N VAL A 85 3.07 15.32 12.53
CA VAL A 85 1.65 15.04 12.72
C VAL A 85 0.89 16.35 12.83
N GLY A 86 -0.39 16.32 12.49
CA GLY A 86 -1.19 17.53 12.47
C GLY A 86 -2.67 17.27 12.59
N THR A 87 -3.39 18.38 12.75
CA THR A 87 -4.84 18.44 12.76
C THR A 87 -5.30 19.13 11.49
N VAL A 88 -6.07 18.41 10.67
CA VAL A 88 -6.65 18.93 9.43
C VAL A 88 -8.15 19.13 9.62
N GLN A 89 -8.62 20.34 9.37
CA GLN A 89 -10.04 20.63 9.27
C GLN A 89 -10.50 20.29 7.86
N LEU A 90 -11.32 19.25 7.70
CA LEU A 90 -11.88 18.93 6.39
C LEU A 90 -12.96 19.95 6.00
N ASP A 91 -13.05 20.21 4.70
CA ASP A 91 -14.12 21.02 4.11
C ASP A 91 -15.51 20.42 4.38
N CYS A 92 -15.58 19.09 4.53
CA CYS A 92 -16.81 18.35 4.75
C CYS A 92 -17.24 18.29 6.24
N GLY A 93 -16.51 18.95 7.14
CA GLY A 93 -16.97 19.20 8.51
C GLY A 93 -16.04 18.72 9.63
N PRO A 94 -15.60 17.46 9.70
CA PRO A 94 -14.83 16.99 10.83
C PRO A 94 -13.37 17.47 10.80
N SER A 95 -12.79 17.61 12.00
CA SER A 95 -11.36 17.84 12.20
C SER A 95 -10.67 16.52 12.51
N MET A 96 -9.50 16.28 11.91
CA MET A 96 -8.84 14.98 11.94
C MET A 96 -7.39 15.04 12.35
N ILE A 97 -6.93 14.03 13.07
CA ILE A 97 -5.52 13.84 13.37
C ILE A 97 -4.92 12.91 12.31
N CYS A 98 -3.82 13.35 11.70
CA CYS A 98 -3.14 12.62 10.64
C CYS A 98 -1.63 12.86 10.68
N HIS A 99 -0.90 12.00 9.97
CA HIS A 99 0.46 12.32 9.56
C HIS A 99 0.45 13.46 8.54
N VAL A 100 1.56 14.19 8.43
CA VAL A 100 1.67 15.35 7.55
C VAL A 100 2.95 15.23 6.73
N HIS A 101 2.79 15.30 5.41
CA HIS A 101 3.89 15.33 4.45
C HIS A 101 4.85 16.50 4.72
N GLY A 102 6.16 16.35 4.46
CA GLY A 102 7.14 17.42 4.61
C GLY A 102 6.82 18.70 3.83
N ASP A 103 6.29 18.56 2.62
CA ASP A 103 5.96 19.71 1.74
C ASP A 103 4.64 20.42 2.08
N CYS A 104 3.87 19.94 3.06
CA CYS A 104 2.67 20.65 3.49
C CYS A 104 3.06 21.99 4.14
N VAL A 105 2.42 23.07 3.69
CA VAL A 105 2.62 24.41 4.26
C VAL A 105 1.72 24.58 5.49
N PRO A 106 2.22 25.17 6.60
CA PRO A 106 1.38 25.49 7.75
C PRO A 106 0.18 26.34 7.33
N GLN A 107 -1.02 26.04 7.86
CA GLN A 107 -2.25 26.75 7.50
C GLN A 107 -2.66 26.66 6.01
N GLY A 108 -2.00 25.80 5.23
CA GLY A 108 -2.27 25.58 3.82
C GLY A 108 -3.35 24.54 3.54
N ASN A 109 -3.77 24.47 2.27
CA ASN A 109 -4.69 23.46 1.78
C ASN A 109 -3.96 22.12 1.61
N VAL A 110 -4.68 21.04 1.93
CA VAL A 110 -4.18 19.67 1.86
C VAL A 110 -5.26 18.73 1.33
N HIS A 111 -4.82 17.60 0.78
CA HIS A 111 -5.65 16.42 0.57
C HIS A 111 -5.29 15.36 1.58
N ILE A 112 -6.30 14.64 2.07
CA ILE A 112 -6.07 13.46 2.89
C ILE A 112 -6.08 12.22 2.02
N ILE A 113 -5.05 11.40 2.19
CA ILE A 113 -5.03 10.03 1.72
C ILE A 113 -5.17 9.07 2.90
N ASN A 114 -5.69 7.89 2.62
CA ASN A 114 -5.79 6.79 3.56
C ASN A 114 -4.96 5.62 3.00
N ARG A 115 -4.04 5.09 3.81
CA ARG A 115 -3.10 4.03 3.45
C ARG A 115 -3.02 2.99 4.54
N LEU A 116 -2.63 1.78 4.18
CA LEU A 116 -2.38 0.73 5.16
C LEU A 116 -0.97 0.91 5.73
N ASP A 117 -0.84 0.82 7.06
CA ASP A 117 0.46 0.67 7.69
C ASP A 117 0.96 -0.78 7.64
N LYS A 118 2.14 -1.03 8.20
CA LYS A 118 2.76 -2.36 8.25
C LYS A 118 1.99 -3.39 9.11
N SER A 119 1.01 -2.95 9.90
CA SER A 119 0.08 -3.81 10.64
C SER A 119 -1.24 -4.01 9.90
N GLY A 120 -1.42 -3.42 8.71
CA GLY A 120 -2.67 -3.49 7.95
C GLY A 120 -3.77 -2.54 8.45
N HIS A 121 -3.42 -1.51 9.23
CA HIS A 121 -4.39 -0.52 9.70
C HIS A 121 -4.46 0.70 8.79
N GLY A 122 -5.67 1.22 8.60
CA GLY A 122 -5.88 2.50 7.92
C GLY A 122 -5.24 3.66 8.70
N VAL A 123 -4.31 4.35 8.06
CA VAL A 123 -3.61 5.54 8.55
C VAL A 123 -3.89 6.70 7.61
N LEU A 124 -4.24 7.84 8.21
CA LEU A 124 -4.55 9.07 7.50
C LEU A 124 -3.28 9.91 7.36
N PHE A 125 -3.08 10.44 6.16
CA PHE A 125 -1.90 11.22 5.81
C PHE A 125 -2.31 12.45 4.99
N ALA A 126 -1.90 13.63 5.44
CA ALA A 126 -2.10 14.88 4.73
C ALA A 126 -0.97 15.09 3.73
N VAL A 127 -1.33 15.22 2.46
CA VAL A 127 -0.44 15.57 1.35
C VAL A 127 -0.80 16.97 0.81
N PRO A 128 0.15 17.69 0.19
CA PRO A 128 -0.13 18.96 -0.48
C PRO A 128 -1.26 18.87 -1.50
N GLU A 129 -1.95 19.99 -1.75
CA GLU A 129 -3.02 20.07 -2.75
C GLU A 129 -2.53 19.75 -4.18
N LYS A 130 -1.28 20.11 -4.48
CA LYS A 130 -0.64 19.84 -5.77
C LYS A 130 0.41 18.75 -5.62
N GLU A 131 0.45 17.86 -6.59
CA GLU A 131 1.55 16.90 -6.71
C GLU A 131 2.86 17.65 -6.95
N MET A 132 3.89 17.28 -6.19
CA MET A 132 5.20 17.91 -6.20
C MET A 132 6.23 16.93 -6.75
N PRO A 133 7.28 17.40 -7.45
CA PRO A 133 8.40 16.54 -7.82
C PRO A 133 8.98 15.90 -6.55
N ALA A 134 9.13 14.57 -6.56
CA ALA A 134 9.66 13.79 -5.43
C ALA A 134 8.77 13.69 -4.18
N MET A 135 7.44 13.83 -4.30
CA MET A 135 6.51 13.56 -3.18
C MET A 135 6.74 12.18 -2.53
N GLU A 136 7.07 11.16 -3.34
CA GLU A 136 7.36 9.80 -2.87
C GLU A 136 8.70 9.64 -2.12
N ASP A 137 9.50 10.71 -1.99
CA ASP A 137 10.74 10.70 -1.22
C ASP A 137 10.51 11.06 0.26
N ASP A 138 9.31 11.49 0.65
CA ASP A 138 8.98 11.75 2.06
C ASP A 138 9.11 10.47 2.91
N PRO A 139 9.95 10.48 3.97
CA PRO A 139 10.22 9.27 4.75
C PRO A 139 8.98 8.64 5.40
N GLN A 140 7.99 9.44 5.82
CA GLN A 140 6.78 8.91 6.45
C GLN A 140 5.81 8.36 5.40
N LEU A 141 5.69 9.02 4.25
CA LEU A 141 4.88 8.51 3.14
C LEU A 141 5.42 7.17 2.63
N ARG A 142 6.75 7.04 2.53
CA ARG A 142 7.43 5.77 2.16
C ARG A 142 7.19 4.63 3.14
N GLU A 143 6.86 4.92 4.40
CA GLU A 143 6.50 3.88 5.37
C GLU A 143 5.07 3.35 5.20
N LEU A 144 4.20 4.12 4.52
CA LEU A 144 2.78 3.81 4.28
C LEU A 144 2.47 3.41 2.82
N THR A 145 3.45 3.49 1.94
CA THR A 145 3.28 3.23 0.50
C THR A 145 4.31 2.21 0.02
N CYS A 146 3.97 1.49 -1.05
CA CYS A 146 4.87 0.57 -1.72
C CYS A 146 5.56 1.23 -2.91
N SER A 147 6.11 2.45 -2.71
CA SER A 147 6.85 3.14 -3.77
C SER A 147 8.04 2.29 -4.23
N PRO A 148 8.19 2.03 -5.55
CA PRO A 148 9.23 1.13 -6.08
C PRO A 148 10.63 1.75 -6.05
N LYS A 149 10.74 3.08 -5.96
CA LYS A 149 12.01 3.80 -6.02
C LYS A 149 12.98 3.35 -4.92
N PHE A 150 14.17 2.91 -5.33
CA PHE A 150 15.22 2.32 -4.48
C PHE A 150 14.84 1.03 -3.75
N ARG A 151 13.77 0.34 -4.17
CA ARG A 151 13.35 -0.95 -3.60
C ARG A 151 13.83 -2.11 -4.44
N ARG A 152 14.02 -3.25 -3.78
CA ARG A 152 14.35 -4.53 -4.41
C ARG A 152 13.05 -5.32 -4.59
N ILE A 153 12.73 -5.67 -5.82
CA ILE A 153 11.40 -6.18 -6.19
C ILE A 153 11.53 -7.61 -6.67
N LEU A 154 10.62 -8.49 -6.25
CA LEU A 154 10.50 -9.84 -6.79
C LEU A 154 9.20 -9.93 -7.61
N ILE A 155 9.31 -10.19 -8.91
CA ILE A 155 8.21 -10.59 -9.78
C ILE A 155 8.21 -12.12 -9.83
N THR A 156 7.12 -12.77 -9.46
CA THR A 156 7.10 -14.23 -9.30
C THR A 156 7.20 -15.00 -10.61
N ASP A 157 6.71 -14.43 -11.72
CA ASP A 157 6.74 -15.07 -13.04
C ASP A 157 7.08 -14.08 -14.17
N ALA A 158 8.33 -14.15 -14.63
CA ALA A 158 8.87 -13.37 -15.74
C ALA A 158 8.27 -13.77 -17.10
N ARG A 159 7.78 -15.01 -17.23
CA ARG A 159 7.24 -15.57 -18.50
C ARG A 159 5.77 -15.24 -18.70
N SER A 160 5.08 -14.76 -17.66
CA SER A 160 3.71 -14.29 -17.77
C SER A 160 3.58 -13.12 -18.76
N GLU A 161 2.38 -12.93 -19.30
CA GLU A 161 2.06 -11.81 -20.21
C GLU A 161 2.39 -10.42 -19.64
N SER A 162 2.41 -10.30 -18.31
CA SER A 162 2.74 -9.05 -17.62
C SER A 162 4.20 -8.95 -17.18
N GLY A 163 5.00 -10.03 -17.25
CA GLY A 163 6.35 -10.10 -16.70
C GLY A 163 7.28 -9.02 -17.25
N LEU A 164 7.41 -8.93 -18.58
CA LEU A 164 8.22 -7.91 -19.24
C LEU A 164 7.73 -6.48 -18.96
N ALA A 165 6.42 -6.27 -18.96
CA ALA A 165 5.82 -4.96 -18.72
C ALA A 165 6.07 -4.49 -17.28
N LEU A 166 5.90 -5.38 -16.30
CA LEU A 166 6.18 -5.12 -14.90
C LEU A 166 7.66 -4.80 -14.68
N ALA A 167 8.57 -5.60 -15.23
CA ALA A 167 10.00 -5.35 -15.10
C ALA A 167 10.42 -3.99 -15.69
N LYS A 168 9.90 -3.63 -16.86
CA LYS A 168 10.11 -2.30 -17.47
C LYS A 168 9.55 -1.18 -16.61
N ALA A 169 8.33 -1.34 -16.09
CA ALA A 169 7.69 -0.34 -15.25
C ALA A 169 8.46 -0.09 -13.95
N PHE A 170 8.93 -1.14 -13.30
CA PHE A 170 9.73 -1.03 -12.09
C PHE A 170 11.13 -0.46 -12.35
N SER A 171 11.77 -0.89 -13.43
CA SER A 171 13.05 -0.35 -13.87
C SER A 171 12.95 1.15 -14.15
N GLY A 172 11.93 1.59 -14.90
CA GLY A 172 11.66 3.00 -15.18
C GLY A 172 11.18 3.81 -13.99
N ALA A 173 10.79 3.16 -12.88
CA ALA A 173 10.42 3.79 -11.62
C ALA A 173 11.57 3.79 -10.60
N ASP A 174 12.82 3.67 -11.08
CA ASP A 174 14.05 3.70 -10.29
C ASP A 174 14.13 2.61 -9.20
N ALA A 175 13.57 1.42 -9.46
CA ALA A 175 13.80 0.26 -8.60
C ALA A 175 15.31 -0.06 -8.52
N ALA A 176 15.79 -0.44 -7.33
CA ALA A 176 17.20 -0.74 -7.14
C ALA A 176 17.61 -2.01 -7.89
N ILE A 177 16.77 -3.05 -7.80
CA ILE A 177 16.89 -4.29 -8.56
C ILE A 177 15.51 -4.92 -8.71
N VAL A 178 15.29 -5.58 -9.84
CA VAL A 178 14.09 -6.39 -10.09
C VAL A 178 14.53 -7.83 -10.30
N PHE A 179 14.28 -8.68 -9.31
CA PHE A 179 14.37 -10.12 -9.44
C PHE A 179 13.15 -10.61 -10.22
N ALA A 180 13.37 -11.24 -11.36
CA ALA A 180 12.34 -11.77 -12.23
C ALA A 180 12.40 -13.30 -12.21
N GLY A 181 11.40 -13.92 -11.58
CA GLY A 181 11.32 -15.37 -11.42
C GLY A 181 11.17 -16.10 -12.74
N GLU A 182 12.08 -17.03 -13.03
CA GLU A 182 12.09 -17.83 -14.25
C GLU A 182 12.00 -19.32 -13.89
N ALA A 183 10.82 -19.91 -14.13
CA ALA A 183 10.66 -21.36 -14.11
C ALA A 183 11.21 -21.98 -15.40
N GLU A 184 11.85 -23.15 -15.28
CA GLU A 184 12.42 -23.90 -16.40
C GLU A 184 13.44 -23.07 -17.22
N SER A 185 14.50 -22.54 -16.58
CA SER A 185 15.49 -21.66 -17.23
C SER A 185 16.17 -22.23 -18.48
N TRP A 186 16.09 -23.55 -18.69
CA TRP A 186 16.53 -24.27 -19.89
C TRP A 186 15.60 -24.07 -21.11
N ARG A 187 14.34 -23.68 -20.91
CA ARG A 187 13.34 -23.53 -21.97
C ARG A 187 13.38 -22.13 -22.56
N HIS A 188 13.59 -22.04 -23.86
CA HIS A 188 13.59 -20.76 -24.57
C HIS A 188 12.21 -20.10 -24.60
N TRP A 189 12.16 -18.78 -24.47
CA TRP A 189 10.95 -17.97 -24.61
C TRP A 189 11.26 -16.56 -25.15
N PRO A 190 10.36 -15.92 -25.92
CA PRO A 190 10.72 -14.79 -26.80
C PRO A 190 11.18 -13.51 -26.09
N GLU A 191 10.69 -13.27 -24.87
CA GLU A 191 10.89 -12.00 -24.17
C GLU A 191 12.11 -12.01 -23.22
N ARG A 192 12.78 -13.17 -23.09
CA ARG A 192 13.95 -13.35 -22.22
C ARG A 192 15.06 -12.35 -22.49
N GLU A 193 15.42 -12.17 -23.77
CA GLU A 193 16.46 -11.21 -24.18
C GLU A 193 16.07 -9.77 -23.85
N ASN A 194 14.78 -9.43 -23.93
CA ASN A 194 14.30 -8.08 -23.63
C ASN A 194 14.41 -7.76 -22.14
N LEU A 195 14.24 -8.74 -21.26
CA LEU A 195 14.48 -8.58 -19.83
C LEU A 195 15.97 -8.41 -19.52
N GLN A 196 16.84 -9.22 -20.15
CA GLN A 196 18.29 -9.15 -19.94
C GLN A 196 18.92 -7.83 -20.42
N ARG A 197 18.24 -7.09 -21.31
CA ARG A 197 18.66 -5.75 -21.76
C ARG A 197 18.38 -4.65 -20.73
N LEU A 198 17.65 -4.93 -19.67
CA LEU A 198 17.38 -3.98 -18.59
C LEU A 198 18.49 -4.09 -17.55
N ASP A 199 19.23 -2.99 -17.33
CA ASP A 199 20.46 -2.99 -16.51
C ASP A 199 20.26 -3.44 -15.06
N ASN A 200 19.06 -3.26 -14.50
CA ASN A 200 18.71 -3.57 -13.11
C ASN A 200 17.74 -4.75 -12.96
N VAL A 201 17.62 -5.61 -13.97
CA VAL A 201 16.78 -6.81 -13.91
C VAL A 201 17.65 -8.06 -13.86
N GLU A 202 17.40 -8.92 -12.87
CA GLU A 202 18.09 -10.20 -12.68
C GLU A 202 17.09 -11.35 -12.79
N LEU A 203 17.32 -12.28 -13.72
CA LEU A 203 16.54 -13.51 -13.80
C LEU A 203 16.99 -14.47 -12.70
N VAL A 204 16.04 -14.90 -11.87
CA VAL A 204 16.30 -15.84 -10.76
C VAL A 204 15.48 -17.11 -10.96
N PRO A 205 16.02 -18.30 -10.64
CA PRO A 205 15.26 -19.53 -10.72
C PRO A 205 14.10 -19.48 -9.72
N LEU A 206 12.87 -19.55 -10.22
CA LEU A 206 11.68 -19.56 -9.37
C LEU A 206 10.54 -20.31 -10.06
N ASP A 207 10.17 -21.45 -9.50
CA ASP A 207 8.92 -22.14 -9.81
C ASP A 207 8.02 -22.09 -8.58
N VAL A 208 6.95 -21.30 -8.64
CA VAL A 208 5.99 -21.16 -7.53
C VAL A 208 5.17 -22.42 -7.26
N SER A 209 5.20 -23.41 -8.16
CA SER A 209 4.56 -24.72 -7.96
C SER A 209 5.46 -25.74 -7.27
N ASP A 210 6.77 -25.45 -7.16
CA ASP A 210 7.75 -26.29 -6.47
C ASP A 210 8.17 -25.65 -5.14
N THR A 211 7.77 -26.28 -4.03
CA THR A 211 8.11 -25.84 -2.68
C THR A 211 9.62 -25.72 -2.48
N GLN A 212 10.42 -26.62 -3.05
CA GLN A 212 11.88 -26.58 -2.90
C GLN A 212 12.47 -25.34 -3.59
N SER A 213 12.03 -25.06 -4.83
CA SER A 213 12.42 -23.86 -5.55
C SER A 213 12.11 -22.57 -4.78
N VAL A 214 10.93 -22.50 -4.15
CA VAL A 214 10.53 -21.35 -3.32
C VAL A 214 11.41 -21.22 -2.07
N GLU A 215 11.64 -22.31 -1.35
CA GLU A 215 12.46 -22.32 -0.13
C GLU A 215 13.92 -21.92 -0.42
N GLU A 216 14.52 -22.44 -1.49
CA GLU A 216 15.88 -22.12 -1.92
C GLU A 216 16.02 -20.62 -2.22
N LEU A 217 15.16 -20.07 -3.08
CA LEU A 217 15.22 -18.64 -3.43
C LEU A 217 14.93 -17.74 -2.21
N CYS A 218 13.99 -18.14 -1.36
CA CYS A 218 13.70 -17.42 -0.11
C CYS A 218 14.92 -17.38 0.82
N GLY A 219 15.70 -18.47 0.89
CA GLY A 219 16.97 -18.52 1.62
C GLY A 219 18.01 -17.53 1.08
N GLU A 220 18.06 -17.32 -0.23
CA GLU A 220 19.07 -16.47 -0.89
C GLU A 220 18.74 -14.97 -0.87
N ILE A 221 17.48 -14.62 -1.16
CA ILE A 221 17.04 -13.23 -1.36
C ILE A 221 15.85 -12.81 -0.50
N GLY A 222 15.23 -13.70 0.29
CA GLY A 222 14.02 -13.38 1.05
C GLY A 222 14.19 -12.21 2.03
N GLY A 223 15.34 -12.11 2.71
CA GLY A 223 15.67 -10.97 3.57
C GLY A 223 16.03 -9.67 2.82
N LYS A 224 16.09 -9.73 1.49
CA LYS A 224 16.46 -8.62 0.61
C LYS A 224 15.24 -8.09 -0.17
N VAL A 225 14.18 -8.87 -0.38
CA VAL A 225 13.02 -8.40 -1.14
C VAL A 225 12.23 -7.39 -0.31
N ASP A 226 11.99 -6.21 -0.89
CA ASP A 226 11.16 -5.16 -0.30
C ASP A 226 9.70 -5.24 -0.80
N ILE A 227 9.51 -5.56 -2.09
CA ILE A 227 8.20 -5.64 -2.74
C ILE A 227 8.08 -7.00 -3.45
N LEU A 228 7.01 -7.73 -3.17
CA LEU A 228 6.65 -8.96 -3.88
C LEU A 228 5.46 -8.68 -4.80
N VAL A 229 5.60 -9.01 -6.07
CA VAL A 229 4.55 -8.93 -7.08
C VAL A 229 4.23 -10.34 -7.53
N ASN A 230 3.13 -10.89 -7.02
CA ASN A 230 2.66 -12.18 -7.46
C ASN A 230 1.84 -12.05 -8.75
N ASN A 231 2.48 -12.34 -9.89
CA ASN A 231 1.85 -12.37 -11.21
C ASN A 231 1.85 -13.78 -11.84
N ALA A 232 2.41 -14.77 -11.14
CA ALA A 232 2.38 -16.17 -11.55
C ALA A 232 0.95 -16.67 -11.68
N ARG A 233 0.70 -17.40 -12.77
CA ARG A 233 -0.60 -18.03 -13.02
C ARG A 233 -0.47 -19.53 -12.88
N PHE A 234 -1.24 -20.11 -11.95
CA PHE A 234 -1.44 -21.55 -11.88
C PHE A 234 -2.77 -21.90 -12.54
N VAL A 235 -2.71 -22.39 -13.78
CA VAL A 235 -3.91 -22.92 -14.45
C VAL A 235 -4.11 -24.35 -13.94
N ARG A 236 -5.19 -24.57 -13.17
CA ARG A 236 -5.55 -25.94 -12.79
C ARG A 236 -5.78 -26.76 -14.07
N PRO A 237 -5.21 -27.97 -14.18
CA PRO A 237 -5.60 -28.87 -15.25
C PRO A 237 -7.06 -29.26 -15.04
N GLY A 238 -7.94 -28.70 -15.85
CA GLY A 238 -9.37 -29.02 -15.95
C GLY A 238 -9.78 -28.81 -17.39
N GLY A 239 -9.94 -29.89 -18.14
CA GLY A 239 -10.37 -29.84 -19.53
C GLY A 239 -11.90 -29.87 -19.64
N VAL A 240 -12.42 -29.51 -20.81
CA VAL A 240 -13.85 -29.64 -21.20
C VAL A 240 -14.39 -31.08 -21.00
N ILE A 241 -13.50 -32.08 -20.90
CA ILE A 241 -13.83 -33.49 -20.64
C ILE A 241 -14.18 -33.74 -19.15
N ASP A 242 -13.72 -32.90 -18.22
CA ASP A 242 -13.95 -33.05 -16.76
C ASP A 242 -15.05 -32.10 -16.21
N GLY A 243 -15.76 -31.37 -17.07
CA GLY A 243 -17.01 -30.68 -16.70
C GLY A 243 -16.91 -29.61 -15.60
N GLY A 244 -15.71 -29.14 -15.25
CA GLY A 244 -15.51 -28.07 -14.28
C GLY A 244 -15.41 -26.72 -14.97
N ASP A 245 -16.41 -25.87 -14.73
CA ASP A 245 -16.41 -24.46 -15.13
C ASP A 245 -15.05 -23.79 -14.89
N LEU A 246 -14.68 -22.89 -15.81
CA LEU A 246 -13.60 -21.91 -15.65
C LEU A 246 -13.94 -20.96 -14.49
N ILE A 247 -13.85 -21.45 -13.26
CA ILE A 247 -14.03 -20.64 -12.07
C ILE A 247 -12.67 -20.02 -11.77
N PHE A 248 -12.58 -18.73 -12.07
CA PHE A 248 -11.53 -17.84 -11.60
C PHE A 248 -11.44 -17.93 -10.08
N ALA A 249 -10.31 -18.39 -9.56
CA ALA A 249 -10.01 -18.21 -8.15
C ALA A 249 -9.77 -16.70 -7.92
N GLN A 250 -10.70 -16.03 -7.24
CA GLN A 250 -10.51 -14.71 -6.63
C GLN A 250 -9.70 -14.83 -5.35
#